data_AF-A0A257N791-F1
#
_entry.id   AF-A0A257N791-F1
#
_cell.length_a   1.000
_cell.length_b   1.000
_cell.length_c   1.000
_cell.angle_alpha   90.00
_cell.angle_beta   90.00
_cell.angle_gamma   90.00
#
_symmetry.space_group_name_H-M   'P 1'
#
loop_
_entity.id
_entity.type
_entity.pdbx_description
1 polymer ?
#
loop_
_entity_poly.entity_id
_entity_poly.type
_entity_poly.pdbx_seq_one_letter_code
_entity_poly.pdbx_strand_id
1 'polypeptide(L)'
;MSTTNTSKCPFEHIQNPDQEADQIAEITDLTVKLLDKRYPPPKQILRGVHPKSHGCVKATFTIDPDIAPEYQVGLFAEPGKQFDAFIRFSNAAAVVGPDTTEIDPVTKKEVEEHGSRGMAIKVLDVGGEVLIDDNGAHNQDFLMINQPVFAFANTEDYLRMDRVLDRDNDVASGFFAPLFIPDPSVTEEQKQRIGNSLKIIKEDMGNEVFGKTLHRSPSWAFSSKTPSGKLFVRRTD
;
A
#
# COMPACT_ATOMS: atom_id res chain seq x y z
N MET A 1 -1.04 -31.90 -20.91
CA MET A 1 -1.42 -30.91 -19.88
C MET A 1 -0.12 -30.30 -19.40
N SER A 2 0.19 -29.10 -19.89
CA SER A 2 1.45 -28.41 -19.57
C SER A 2 1.30 -27.79 -18.19
N THR A 3 1.95 -28.35 -17.18
CA THR A 3 2.06 -27.73 -15.86
C THR A 3 2.96 -26.51 -16.04
N THR A 4 2.36 -25.33 -16.17
CA THR A 4 3.07 -24.06 -16.06
C THR A 4 3.73 -24.02 -14.70
N ASN A 5 5.03 -24.28 -14.68
CA ASN A 5 5.88 -24.15 -13.51
C ASN A 5 6.03 -22.64 -13.29
N THR A 6 5.03 -22.03 -12.65
CA THR A 6 5.07 -20.62 -12.29
C THR A 6 6.29 -20.42 -11.42
N SER A 7 7.28 -19.69 -11.95
CA SER A 7 8.52 -19.38 -11.24
C SER A 7 8.14 -18.74 -9.90
N LYS A 8 8.25 -19.51 -8.81
CA LYS A 8 8.01 -18.98 -7.46
C LYS A 8 9.05 -17.89 -7.21
N CYS A 9 8.60 -16.70 -6.81
CA CYS A 9 9.47 -15.63 -6.37
C CYS A 9 10.32 -16.16 -5.21
N PRO A 10 11.66 -16.25 -5.31
CA PRO A 10 12.49 -16.83 -4.25
C PRO A 10 12.50 -15.99 -2.97
N PHE A 11 11.96 -14.78 -3.04
CA PHE A 11 11.89 -13.81 -1.94
C PHE A 11 10.58 -13.90 -1.15
N GLU A 12 9.57 -14.61 -1.66
CA GLU A 12 8.27 -14.72 -1.03
C GLU A 12 8.00 -16.17 -0.62
N HIS A 13 7.85 -16.38 0.69
CA HIS A 13 7.53 -17.70 1.24
C HIS A 13 6.17 -17.65 1.94
N ILE A 14 5.14 -18.02 1.18
CA ILE A 14 3.78 -18.18 1.67
C ILE A 14 3.67 -19.56 2.33
N GLN A 15 3.47 -19.60 3.64
CA GLN A 15 3.38 -20.85 4.39
C GLN A 15 2.18 -21.71 3.97
N ASN A 16 1.02 -21.08 3.71
CA ASN A 16 -0.22 -21.76 3.31
C ASN A 16 -0.93 -21.01 2.18
N PRO A 17 -0.59 -21.29 0.91
CA PRO A 17 -1.12 -20.55 -0.25
C PRO A 17 -2.63 -20.67 -0.44
N ASP A 18 -3.22 -21.81 -0.13
CA ASP A 18 -4.67 -22.01 -0.30
C ASP A 18 -5.45 -21.17 0.71
N GLN A 19 -4.99 -21.15 1.97
CA GLN A 19 -5.58 -20.29 2.99
C GLN A 19 -5.42 -18.81 2.67
N GLU A 20 -4.28 -18.40 2.15
CA GLU A 20 -4.08 -17.01 1.72
C GLU A 20 -5.02 -16.64 0.57
N ALA A 21 -5.19 -17.53 -0.41
CA ALA A 21 -6.13 -17.33 -1.51
C ALA A 21 -7.59 -17.18 -1.01
N ASP A 22 -8.01 -18.00 -0.05
CA ASP A 22 -9.33 -17.89 0.58
C ASP A 22 -9.50 -16.55 1.32
N GLN A 23 -8.46 -16.10 2.04
CA GLN A 23 -8.46 -14.81 2.73
C GLN A 23 -8.54 -13.64 1.75
N ILE A 24 -7.79 -13.70 0.64
CA ILE A 24 -7.82 -12.68 -0.43
C ILE A 24 -9.21 -12.61 -1.07
N ALA A 25 -9.85 -13.75 -1.31
CA ALA A 25 -11.22 -13.79 -1.82
C ALA A 25 -12.19 -13.11 -0.86
N GLU A 26 -12.11 -13.40 0.45
CA GLU A 26 -12.97 -12.77 1.45
C GLU A 26 -12.71 -11.26 1.60
N ILE A 27 -11.43 -10.83 1.57
CA ILE A 27 -11.06 -9.40 1.55
C ILE A 27 -11.72 -8.70 0.35
N THR A 28 -11.73 -9.36 -0.81
CA THR A 28 -12.32 -8.81 -2.05
C THR A 28 -13.82 -8.63 -1.88
N ASP A 29 -14.53 -9.63 -1.36
CA ASP A 29 -15.97 -9.56 -1.11
C ASP A 29 -16.33 -8.49 -0.08
N LEU A 30 -15.57 -8.40 1.02
CA LEU A 30 -15.75 -7.36 2.03
C LEU A 30 -15.50 -5.97 1.45
N THR A 31 -14.51 -5.82 0.58
CA THR A 31 -14.21 -4.55 -0.10
C THR A 31 -15.38 -4.11 -0.98
N VAL A 32 -15.96 -5.01 -1.77
CA VAL A 32 -17.15 -4.72 -2.59
C VAL A 32 -18.32 -4.31 -1.70
N LYS A 33 -18.59 -5.07 -0.64
CA LYS A 33 -19.67 -4.75 0.33
C LYS A 33 -19.48 -3.39 0.99
N LEU A 34 -18.25 -3.05 1.38
CA LEU A 34 -17.90 -1.75 1.95
C LEU A 34 -18.12 -0.62 0.93
N LEU A 35 -17.74 -0.82 -0.33
CA LEU A 35 -17.97 0.15 -1.39
C LEU A 35 -19.47 0.39 -1.64
N ASP A 36 -20.29 -0.66 -1.65
CA ASP A 36 -21.75 -0.54 -1.78
C ASP A 36 -22.37 0.24 -0.62
N LYS A 37 -21.89 -0.01 0.62
CA LYS A 37 -22.29 0.75 1.81
C LYS A 37 -21.91 2.23 1.72
N ARG A 38 -20.68 2.53 1.29
CA ARG A 38 -20.14 3.90 1.20
C ARG A 38 -20.79 4.70 0.07
N TYR A 39 -21.11 4.06 -1.05
CA TYR A 39 -21.56 4.69 -2.29
C TYR A 39 -22.85 4.04 -2.82
N PRO A 40 -23.99 4.13 -2.11
CA PRO A 40 -25.24 3.57 -2.61
C PRO A 40 -25.64 4.23 -3.95
N PRO A 41 -26.16 3.46 -4.93
CA PRO A 41 -26.62 4.00 -6.21
C PRO A 41 -27.55 5.21 -6.04
N PRO A 42 -27.49 6.22 -6.92
CA PRO A 42 -26.73 6.28 -8.17
C PRO A 42 -25.34 6.94 -8.03
N LYS A 43 -24.72 6.89 -6.85
CA LYS A 43 -23.46 7.60 -6.60
C LYS A 43 -22.28 7.02 -7.40
N GLN A 44 -21.33 7.89 -7.73
CA GLN A 44 -20.03 7.48 -8.23
C GLN A 44 -19.30 6.66 -7.16
N ILE A 45 -18.84 5.47 -7.51
CA ILE A 45 -18.02 4.62 -6.65
C ILE A 45 -16.57 5.12 -6.72
N LEU A 46 -15.98 5.43 -5.56
CA LEU A 46 -14.56 5.76 -5.44
C LEU A 46 -13.73 4.51 -5.11
N ARG A 47 -12.41 4.66 -5.02
CA ARG A 47 -11.51 3.55 -4.65
C ARG A 47 -11.81 3.04 -3.23
N GLY A 48 -11.65 1.73 -2.99
CA GLY A 48 -11.89 1.08 -1.69
C GLY A 48 -10.97 1.58 -0.57
N VAL A 49 -9.76 1.97 -0.94
CA VAL A 49 -8.83 2.76 -0.12
C VAL A 49 -8.21 3.82 -1.02
N HIS A 50 -7.62 4.85 -0.43
CA HIS A 50 -7.12 5.99 -1.19
C HIS A 50 -8.17 6.69 -2.08
N PRO A 51 -9.43 6.93 -1.62
CA PRO A 51 -10.48 7.52 -2.45
C PRO A 51 -10.19 8.98 -2.79
N LYS A 52 -9.58 9.74 -1.86
CA LYS A 52 -9.24 11.15 -2.07
C LYS A 52 -7.92 11.29 -2.81
N SER A 53 -7.97 11.94 -3.98
CA SER A 53 -6.79 12.35 -4.74
C SER A 53 -6.34 13.76 -4.36
N HIS A 54 -5.04 13.96 -4.18
CA HIS A 54 -4.42 15.30 -4.09
C HIS A 54 -4.04 15.84 -5.47
N GLY A 55 -3.67 14.95 -6.38
CA GLY A 55 -3.29 15.33 -7.74
C GLY A 55 -2.87 14.14 -8.58
N CYS A 56 -2.88 14.34 -9.89
CA CYS A 56 -2.32 13.44 -10.88
C CYS A 56 -1.45 14.26 -11.83
N VAL A 57 -0.18 13.90 -11.95
CA VAL A 57 0.78 14.65 -12.77
C VAL A 57 1.39 13.74 -13.82
N LYS A 58 1.65 14.31 -15.00
CA LYS A 58 2.53 13.71 -16.00
C LYS A 58 3.97 13.88 -15.54
N ALA A 59 4.79 12.86 -15.74
CA ALA A 59 6.17 12.83 -15.34
C ALA A 59 7.01 12.07 -16.36
N THR A 60 8.34 12.20 -16.23
CA THR A 60 9.32 11.38 -16.92
C THR A 60 10.04 10.54 -15.88
N PHE A 61 10.08 9.22 -16.09
CA PHE A 61 10.81 8.28 -15.25
C PHE A 61 12.16 7.96 -15.89
N THR A 62 13.25 8.39 -15.25
CA THR A 62 14.62 8.15 -15.73
C THR A 62 15.29 7.11 -14.84
N ILE A 63 15.79 6.03 -15.44
CA ILE A 63 16.60 5.05 -14.72
C ILE A 63 17.93 5.71 -14.32
N ASP A 64 18.37 5.47 -13.09
CA ASP A 64 19.65 5.97 -12.60
C ASP A 64 20.80 5.49 -13.52
N PRO A 65 21.58 6.39 -14.14
CA PRO A 65 22.72 6.01 -14.99
C PRO A 65 23.78 5.20 -14.25
N ASP A 66 23.86 5.34 -12.93
CA ASP A 66 24.84 4.69 -12.07
C ASP A 66 24.28 3.44 -11.36
N ILE A 67 23.11 2.94 -11.79
CA ILE A 67 22.49 1.75 -11.22
C ILE A 67 23.45 0.54 -11.29
N ALA A 68 23.63 -0.13 -10.14
CA ALA A 68 24.55 -1.26 -10.05
C ALA A 68 24.16 -2.40 -11.01
N PRO A 69 25.12 -3.09 -11.66
CA PRO A 69 24.83 -4.10 -12.68
C PRO A 69 23.85 -5.20 -12.26
N GLU A 70 23.87 -5.60 -10.98
CA GLU A 70 22.96 -6.60 -10.42
C GLU A 70 21.48 -6.19 -10.39
N TYR A 71 21.19 -4.89 -10.49
CA TYR A 71 19.82 -4.35 -10.54
C TYR A 71 19.36 -3.98 -11.96
N GLN A 72 20.21 -4.15 -12.97
CA GLN A 72 19.88 -3.86 -14.37
C GLN A 72 19.05 -4.98 -14.99
N VAL A 73 17.81 -5.15 -14.51
CA VAL A 73 16.87 -6.19 -14.93
C VAL A 73 15.49 -5.62 -15.22
N GLY A 74 14.80 -6.20 -16.21
CA GLY A 74 13.45 -5.78 -16.60
C GLY A 74 13.39 -4.30 -16.97
N LEU A 75 12.50 -3.55 -16.32
CA LEU A 75 12.39 -2.09 -16.47
C LEU A 75 13.75 -1.38 -16.30
N PHE A 76 14.62 -1.88 -15.43
CA PHE A 76 15.89 -1.22 -15.08
C PHE A 76 17.09 -1.60 -15.98
N ALA A 77 16.86 -2.38 -17.05
CA ALA A 77 17.93 -2.98 -17.85
C ALA A 77 18.81 -1.97 -18.62
N GLU A 78 18.32 -0.77 -18.90
CA GLU A 78 19.03 0.25 -19.68
C GLU A 78 19.27 1.52 -18.85
N PRO A 79 20.42 1.65 -18.17
CA PRO A 79 20.75 2.84 -17.37
C PRO A 79 20.55 4.15 -18.15
N GLY A 80 19.93 5.15 -17.52
CA GLY A 80 19.66 6.45 -18.15
C GLY A 80 18.46 6.49 -19.11
N LYS A 81 17.83 5.34 -19.44
CA LYS A 81 16.62 5.33 -20.27
C LYS A 81 15.47 6.06 -19.58
N GLN A 82 14.68 6.75 -20.40
CA GLN A 82 13.56 7.57 -19.97
C GLN A 82 12.25 6.98 -20.48
N PHE A 83 11.22 7.06 -19.64
CA PHE A 83 9.86 6.62 -19.95
C PHE A 83 8.87 7.71 -19.59
N ASP A 84 7.75 7.74 -20.30
CA ASP A 84 6.59 8.52 -19.85
C ASP A 84 5.97 7.85 -18.62
N ALA A 85 5.52 8.68 -17.69
CA ALA A 85 4.90 8.20 -16.46
C ALA A 85 3.78 9.12 -15.97
N PHE A 86 2.90 8.54 -15.16
CA PHE A 86 1.91 9.28 -14.38
C PHE A 86 2.14 9.04 -12.89
N ILE A 87 2.02 10.10 -12.09
CA ILE A 87 2.12 10.01 -10.63
C ILE A 87 0.80 10.49 -10.02
N ARG A 88 0.20 9.66 -9.16
CA ARG A 88 -0.99 9.99 -8.39
C ARG A 88 -0.67 10.09 -6.90
N PHE A 89 -1.01 11.24 -6.30
CA PHE A 89 -0.95 11.46 -4.85
C PHE A 89 -2.34 11.30 -4.22
N SER A 90 -2.41 10.71 -3.03
CA SER A 90 -3.68 10.41 -2.36
C SER A 90 -3.58 10.34 -0.84
N ASN A 91 -4.70 10.55 -0.16
CA ASN A 91 -4.85 10.25 1.27
C ASN A 91 -5.19 8.76 1.43
N ALA A 92 -4.52 8.02 2.32
CA ALA A 92 -4.70 6.57 2.47
C ALA A 92 -5.99 6.12 3.17
N ALA A 93 -6.71 7.03 3.84
CA ALA A 93 -7.94 6.72 4.56
C ALA A 93 -8.96 5.96 3.68
N ALA A 94 -9.78 5.11 4.31
CA ALA A 94 -10.84 4.35 3.61
C ALA A 94 -12.01 5.24 3.14
N VAL A 95 -12.15 6.42 3.73
CA VAL A 95 -13.21 7.40 3.45
C VAL A 95 -12.60 8.77 3.14
N VAL A 96 -13.33 9.59 2.38
CA VAL A 96 -12.88 10.94 2.04
C VAL A 96 -12.98 11.84 3.28
N GLY A 97 -11.85 12.42 3.68
CA GLY A 97 -11.77 13.35 4.80
C GLY A 97 -10.82 14.54 4.54
N PRO A 98 -10.58 15.38 5.56
CA PRO A 98 -9.56 16.44 5.52
C PRO A 98 -8.15 15.88 5.29
N ASP A 99 -7.20 16.74 4.87
CA ASP A 99 -5.81 16.32 4.61
C ASP A 99 -4.89 16.38 5.83
N THR A 100 -5.35 17.00 6.90
CA THR A 100 -4.59 17.34 8.10
C THR A 100 -5.30 16.92 9.38
N THR A 101 -6.32 16.08 9.26
CA THR A 101 -7.13 15.63 10.39
C THR A 101 -7.35 14.13 10.25
N GLU A 102 -6.98 13.39 11.27
CA GLU A 102 -7.13 11.94 11.35
C GLU A 102 -7.87 11.57 12.64
N ILE A 103 -8.37 10.33 12.72
CA ILE A 103 -8.98 9.80 13.94
C ILE A 103 -7.97 8.93 14.67
N ASP A 104 -7.63 9.29 15.91
CA ASP A 104 -6.79 8.46 16.76
C ASP A 104 -7.47 7.10 17.02
N PRO A 105 -6.83 5.97 16.68
CA PRO A 105 -7.45 4.65 16.77
C PRO A 105 -7.74 4.19 18.21
N VAL A 106 -7.13 4.82 19.21
CA VAL A 106 -7.30 4.53 20.64
C VAL A 106 -8.27 5.51 21.28
N THR A 107 -8.03 6.82 21.13
CA THR A 107 -8.83 7.85 21.81
C THR A 107 -10.12 8.18 21.06
N LYS A 108 -10.21 7.81 19.77
CA LYS A 108 -11.31 8.09 18.84
C LYS A 108 -11.57 9.59 18.63
N LYS A 109 -10.59 10.43 18.95
CA LYS A 109 -10.66 11.88 18.76
C LYS A 109 -10.00 12.26 17.44
N GLU A 110 -10.50 13.35 16.85
CA GLU A 110 -9.79 14.04 15.78
C GLU A 110 -8.46 14.57 16.33
N VAL A 111 -7.41 14.37 15.55
CA VAL A 111 -6.08 14.92 15.79
C VAL A 111 -5.59 15.64 14.54
N GLU A 112 -4.96 16.79 14.73
CA GLU A 112 -4.37 17.57 13.62
C GLU A 112 -3.00 17.00 13.24
N GLU A 113 -3.04 15.82 12.63
CA GLU A 113 -1.86 15.06 12.23
C GLU A 113 -1.98 14.63 10.77
N HIS A 114 -0.84 14.40 10.13
CA HIS A 114 -0.81 13.85 8.79
C HIS A 114 -0.70 12.33 8.87
N GLY A 115 -1.78 11.62 8.57
CA GLY A 115 -1.73 10.16 8.45
C GLY A 115 -1.07 9.71 7.14
N SER A 116 -1.17 8.41 6.88
CA SER A 116 -0.60 7.79 5.70
C SER A 116 -1.08 8.42 4.37
N ARG A 117 -0.14 8.63 3.46
CA ARG A 117 -0.36 9.19 2.11
C ARG A 117 0.20 8.24 1.06
N GLY A 118 -0.54 8.05 -0.02
CA GLY A 118 -0.15 7.20 -1.14
C GLY A 118 0.47 7.98 -2.27
N MET A 119 1.50 7.41 -2.89
CA MET A 119 2.04 7.80 -4.18
C MET A 119 2.08 6.58 -5.09
N ALA A 120 1.35 6.62 -6.20
CA ALA A 120 1.40 5.60 -7.23
C ALA A 120 2.10 6.15 -8.47
N ILE A 121 3.12 5.46 -8.97
CA ILE A 121 3.75 5.76 -10.26
C ILE A 121 3.34 4.68 -11.24
N LYS A 122 2.80 5.07 -12.39
CA LYS A 122 2.61 4.19 -13.55
C LYS A 122 3.65 4.57 -14.59
N VAL A 123 4.59 3.67 -14.89
CA VAL A 123 5.56 3.81 -15.96
C VAL A 123 5.00 3.13 -17.20
N LEU A 124 4.97 3.85 -18.32
CA LEU A 124 4.31 3.42 -19.54
C LEU A 124 5.27 2.72 -20.48
N ASP A 125 4.72 1.80 -21.28
CA ASP A 125 5.39 1.16 -22.42
C ASP A 125 6.77 0.57 -22.08
N VAL A 126 6.85 -0.11 -20.92
CA VAL A 126 8.10 -0.69 -20.39
C VAL A 126 8.58 -1.91 -21.19
N GLY A 127 7.74 -2.42 -22.09
CA GLY A 127 7.99 -3.63 -22.88
C GLY A 127 8.02 -4.90 -22.03
N GLY A 128 8.42 -6.02 -22.64
CA GLY A 128 8.51 -7.31 -21.95
C GLY A 128 7.15 -7.95 -21.64
N GLU A 129 7.19 -9.13 -21.02
CA GLU A 129 5.99 -9.85 -20.58
C GLU A 129 5.42 -9.20 -19.31
N VAL A 130 4.10 -9.00 -19.26
CA VAL A 130 3.39 -8.47 -18.08
C VAL A 130 2.72 -9.58 -17.30
N LEU A 131 2.61 -9.39 -15.97
CA LEU A 131 1.97 -10.36 -15.08
C LEU A 131 0.45 -10.41 -15.25
N ILE A 132 -0.16 -9.29 -15.61
CA ILE A 132 -1.61 -9.12 -15.76
C ILE A 132 -1.85 -8.51 -17.14
N ASP A 133 -2.77 -9.11 -17.91
CA ASP A 133 -3.22 -8.52 -19.17
C ASP A 133 -4.02 -7.23 -18.87
N ASP A 134 -3.49 -6.11 -19.32
CA ASP A 134 -4.11 -4.79 -19.22
C ASP A 134 -4.47 -4.29 -20.63
N ASN A 135 -5.25 -5.10 -21.37
CA ASN A 135 -5.64 -4.86 -22.76
C ASN A 135 -4.45 -4.59 -23.69
N GLY A 136 -3.37 -5.36 -23.53
CA GLY A 136 -2.13 -5.18 -24.28
C GLY A 136 -1.26 -4.00 -23.86
N ALA A 137 -1.58 -3.31 -22.76
CA ALA A 137 -0.69 -2.31 -22.20
C ALA A 137 0.50 -2.98 -21.49
N HIS A 138 1.71 -2.45 -21.74
CA HIS A 138 2.95 -2.94 -21.13
C HIS A 138 3.44 -1.91 -20.11
N ASN A 139 2.78 -1.85 -18.95
CA ASN A 139 3.06 -0.86 -17.91
C ASN A 139 3.66 -1.52 -16.67
N GLN A 140 4.40 -0.72 -15.88
CA GLN A 140 4.83 -1.10 -14.54
C GLN A 140 4.32 -0.09 -13.52
N ASP A 141 3.62 -0.59 -12.51
CA ASP A 141 3.13 0.23 -11.40
C ASP A 141 4.03 0.10 -10.17
N PHE A 142 4.34 1.23 -9.54
CA PHE A 142 4.94 1.32 -8.22
C PHE A 142 3.92 1.92 -7.27
N LEU A 143 3.35 1.08 -6.41
CA LEU A 143 2.40 1.47 -5.38
C LEU A 143 3.15 1.69 -4.06
N MET A 144 3.12 2.92 -3.56
CA MET A 144 3.89 3.32 -2.38
C MET A 144 3.04 4.13 -1.41
N ILE A 145 3.51 4.13 -0.18
CA ILE A 145 3.04 5.02 0.88
C ILE A 145 4.22 5.82 1.45
N ASN A 146 3.91 6.87 2.19
CA ASN A 146 4.90 7.68 2.90
C ASN A 146 5.46 7.01 4.17
N GLN A 147 5.17 5.72 4.39
CA GLN A 147 5.62 4.95 5.55
C GLN A 147 6.64 3.89 5.13
N PRO A 148 7.72 3.69 5.90
CA PRO A 148 8.75 2.69 5.61
C PRO A 148 8.23 1.26 5.71
N VAL A 149 7.19 1.03 6.51
CA VAL A 149 6.63 -0.29 6.80
C VAL A 149 5.10 -0.21 6.73
N PHE A 150 4.47 -1.25 6.19
CA PHE A 150 3.03 -1.38 6.17
C PHE A 150 2.52 -1.90 7.53
N ALA A 151 1.39 -1.38 8.00
CA ALA A 151 0.89 -1.68 9.34
C ALA A 151 0.42 -3.13 9.52
N PHE A 152 0.09 -3.84 8.44
CA PHE A 152 -0.36 -5.22 8.46
C PHE A 152 0.69 -6.12 7.81
N ALA A 153 1.15 -7.13 8.54
CA ALA A 153 2.28 -7.97 8.11
C ALA A 153 1.85 -9.14 7.20
N ASN A 154 0.56 -9.48 7.17
CA ASN A 154 0.01 -10.62 6.45
C ASN A 154 -1.47 -10.41 6.11
N THR A 155 -2.01 -11.31 5.29
CA THR A 155 -3.41 -11.34 4.84
C THR A 155 -4.39 -11.64 5.98
N GLU A 156 -4.00 -12.40 7.00
CA GLU A 156 -4.83 -12.66 8.18
C GLU A 156 -5.16 -11.37 8.95
N ASP A 157 -4.14 -10.56 9.27
CA ASP A 157 -4.30 -9.30 9.98
C ASP A 157 -5.03 -8.27 9.10
N TYR A 158 -4.80 -8.27 7.79
CA TYR A 158 -5.53 -7.41 6.86
C TYR A 158 -7.02 -7.77 6.78
N LEU A 159 -7.35 -9.07 6.62
CA LEU A 159 -8.73 -9.56 6.63
C LEU A 159 -9.43 -9.23 7.96
N ARG A 160 -8.72 -9.34 9.09
CA ARG A 160 -9.26 -8.94 10.39
C ARG A 160 -9.61 -7.45 10.43
N MET A 161 -8.79 -6.60 9.79
CA MET A 161 -9.11 -5.17 9.65
C MET A 161 -10.37 -4.97 8.79
N ASP A 162 -10.47 -5.60 7.62
CA ASP A 162 -11.66 -5.46 6.75
C ASP A 162 -12.96 -5.90 7.45
N ARG A 163 -12.92 -7.00 8.20
CA ARG A 163 -14.06 -7.46 9.03
C ARG A 163 -14.45 -6.43 10.09
N VAL A 164 -13.47 -5.78 10.72
CA VAL A 164 -13.71 -4.69 11.67
C VAL A 164 -14.33 -3.49 10.97
N LEU A 165 -13.82 -3.08 9.81
CA LEU A 165 -14.38 -1.95 9.05
C LEU A 165 -15.82 -2.21 8.63
N ASP A 166 -16.15 -3.42 8.18
CA ASP A 166 -17.54 -3.79 7.82
C ASP A 166 -18.47 -3.77 9.03
N ARG A 167 -18.01 -4.31 10.17
CA ARG A 167 -18.78 -4.39 11.43
C ARG A 167 -18.98 -3.01 12.06
N ASP A 168 -17.93 -2.20 12.10
CA ASP A 168 -17.86 -0.96 12.87
C ASP A 168 -18.03 0.29 11.98
N ASN A 169 -18.58 0.12 10.77
CA ASN A 169 -18.91 1.20 9.84
C ASN A 169 -17.72 2.13 9.55
N ASP A 170 -16.64 1.53 9.03
CA ASP A 170 -15.35 2.16 8.71
C ASP A 170 -14.51 2.64 9.91
N VAL A 171 -14.90 2.31 11.14
CA VAL A 171 -14.13 2.65 12.35
C VAL A 171 -13.10 1.56 12.70
N ALA A 172 -11.84 1.80 12.37
CA ALA A 172 -10.74 0.85 12.58
C ALA A 172 -10.40 0.52 14.05
N SER A 173 -10.91 1.28 15.04
CA SER A 173 -10.54 1.12 16.46
C SER A 173 -10.78 -0.29 17.02
N GLY A 174 -11.77 -1.01 16.48
CA GLY A 174 -12.08 -2.39 16.89
C GLY A 174 -10.94 -3.37 16.63
N PHE A 175 -10.03 -3.06 15.72
CA PHE A 175 -8.85 -3.88 15.46
C PHE A 175 -7.89 -3.88 16.66
N PHE A 176 -7.79 -2.79 17.41
CA PHE A 176 -6.88 -2.65 18.54
C PHE A 176 -7.49 -3.09 19.87
N ALA A 177 -8.79 -3.41 19.90
CA ALA A 177 -9.50 -3.77 21.12
C ALA A 177 -8.83 -4.89 21.95
N PRO A 178 -8.26 -5.97 21.36
CA PRO A 178 -7.59 -7.03 22.13
C PRO A 178 -6.37 -6.60 22.94
N LEU A 179 -5.80 -5.42 22.66
CA LEU A 179 -4.72 -4.86 23.47
C LEU A 179 -5.21 -4.36 24.84
N PHE A 180 -6.50 -4.02 24.94
CA PHE A 180 -7.08 -3.36 26.11
C PHE A 180 -8.19 -4.19 26.76
N ILE A 181 -8.83 -5.08 26.01
CA ILE A 181 -9.94 -5.94 26.43
C ILE A 181 -9.54 -7.39 26.17
N PRO A 182 -9.60 -8.30 27.15
CA PRO A 182 -9.32 -9.72 26.92
C PRO A 182 -10.24 -10.31 25.83
N ASP A 183 -9.63 -10.99 24.86
CA ASP A 183 -10.33 -11.70 23.78
C ASP A 183 -9.73 -13.10 23.66
N PRO A 184 -10.44 -14.17 24.09
CA PRO A 184 -9.91 -15.54 24.06
C PRO A 184 -9.76 -16.10 22.63
N SER A 185 -10.31 -15.42 21.63
CA SER A 185 -10.14 -15.81 20.21
C SER A 185 -8.85 -15.29 19.59
N VAL A 186 -8.12 -14.41 20.30
CA VAL A 186 -6.88 -13.80 19.82
C VAL A 186 -5.69 -14.42 20.57
N THR A 187 -4.75 -14.99 19.82
CA THR A 187 -3.52 -15.56 20.38
C THR A 187 -2.56 -14.47 20.86
N GLU A 188 -1.62 -14.80 21.74
CA GLU A 188 -0.58 -13.86 22.18
C GLU A 188 0.30 -13.38 21.02
N GLU A 189 0.53 -14.23 20.02
CA GLU A 189 1.25 -13.83 18.80
C GLU A 189 0.47 -12.79 17.99
N GLN A 190 -0.82 -13.03 17.73
CA GLN A 190 -1.69 -12.05 17.08
C GLN A 190 -1.73 -10.74 17.87
N LYS A 191 -1.83 -10.81 19.20
CA LYS A 191 -1.81 -9.63 20.08
C LYS A 191 -0.51 -8.83 19.94
N GLN A 192 0.63 -9.50 19.84
CA GLN A 192 1.93 -8.85 19.58
C GLN A 192 1.94 -8.15 18.21
N ARG A 193 1.41 -8.80 17.16
CA ARG A 193 1.30 -8.18 15.83
C ARG A 193 0.39 -6.94 15.84
N ILE A 194 -0.77 -7.01 16.49
CA ILE A 194 -1.68 -5.86 16.69
C ILE A 194 -0.96 -4.70 17.40
N GLY A 195 -0.16 -5.01 18.43
CA GLY A 195 0.66 -4.02 19.13
C GLY A 195 1.69 -3.35 18.22
N ASN A 196 2.34 -4.12 17.35
CA ASN A 196 3.28 -3.60 16.35
C ASN A 196 2.57 -2.71 15.32
N SER A 197 1.40 -3.10 14.83
CA SER A 197 0.57 -2.27 13.93
C SER A 197 0.23 -0.93 14.57
N LEU A 198 -0.16 -0.93 15.86
CA LEU A 198 -0.48 0.30 16.58
C LEU A 198 0.74 1.21 16.71
N LYS A 199 1.93 0.63 16.95
CA LYS A 199 3.18 1.38 17.01
C LYS A 199 3.49 2.05 15.67
N ILE A 200 3.40 1.31 14.57
CA ILE A 200 3.63 1.84 13.21
C ILE A 200 2.67 3.01 12.91
N ILE A 201 1.39 2.86 13.22
CA ILE A 201 0.38 3.90 12.98
C ILE A 201 0.63 5.15 13.84
N LYS A 202 1.04 4.99 15.10
CA LYS A 202 1.38 6.14 15.95
C LYS A 202 2.65 6.86 15.49
N GLU A 203 3.63 6.12 14.99
CA GLU A 203 4.83 6.70 14.39
C GLU A 203 4.50 7.47 13.10
N ASP A 204 3.53 7.01 12.30
CA ASP A 204 3.02 7.72 11.11
C ASP A 204 2.41 9.07 11.49
N MET A 205 1.45 9.07 12.41
CA MET A 205 0.69 10.27 12.75
C MET A 205 1.58 11.39 13.37
N GLY A 206 2.69 11.03 14.01
CA GLY A 206 3.65 11.99 14.58
C GLY A 206 4.66 12.60 13.58
N ASN A 207 4.62 12.27 12.29
CA ASN A 207 5.66 12.62 11.31
C ASN A 207 5.26 13.74 10.33
N GLU A 208 6.11 14.76 10.18
CA GLU A 208 5.97 15.79 9.12
C GLU A 208 6.17 15.20 7.70
N VAL A 209 5.36 15.66 6.73
CA VAL A 209 5.20 15.10 5.36
C VAL A 209 6.25 15.61 4.36
N PHE A 210 6.84 16.79 4.57
CA PHE A 210 7.73 17.40 3.58
C PHE A 210 9.19 16.94 3.72
N GLY A 211 9.74 16.38 2.65
CA GLY A 211 11.18 16.07 2.52
C GLY A 211 11.62 14.65 2.89
N LYS A 212 10.69 13.68 3.03
CA LYS A 212 11.01 12.28 3.38
C LYS A 212 10.93 11.31 2.20
N THR A 213 11.68 10.22 2.34
CA THR A 213 11.72 9.05 1.45
C THR A 213 10.38 8.31 1.48
N LEU A 214 9.87 7.92 0.31
CA LEU A 214 8.67 7.09 0.16
C LEU A 214 9.08 5.62 0.08
N HIS A 215 8.22 4.70 0.51
CA HIS A 215 8.58 3.29 0.53
C HIS A 215 7.47 2.40 -0.06
N ARG A 216 7.91 1.34 -0.74
CA ARG A 216 7.13 0.18 -1.15
C ARG A 216 7.42 -0.93 -0.15
N SER A 217 6.42 -1.30 0.63
CA SER A 217 6.50 -2.50 1.46
C SER A 217 6.50 -3.75 0.54
N PRO A 218 7.41 -4.73 0.71
CA PRO A 218 8.39 -4.87 1.78
C PRO A 218 9.87 -4.66 1.38
N SER A 219 10.25 -3.94 0.30
CA SER A 219 11.67 -3.97 -0.13
C SER A 219 12.26 -2.77 -0.88
N TRP A 220 11.51 -1.71 -1.20
CA TRP A 220 12.05 -0.62 -2.02
C TRP A 220 11.74 0.75 -1.43
N ALA A 221 12.75 1.60 -1.29
CA ALA A 221 12.57 2.99 -0.90
C ALA A 221 12.90 3.91 -2.08
N PHE A 222 12.05 4.90 -2.33
CA PHE A 222 12.27 5.96 -3.31
C PHE A 222 12.55 7.27 -2.57
N SER A 223 13.77 7.80 -2.71
CA SER A 223 14.22 8.98 -1.99
C SER A 223 14.49 10.15 -2.92
N SER A 224 13.96 11.33 -2.59
CA SER A 224 14.24 12.58 -3.30
C SER A 224 15.19 13.45 -2.48
N LYS A 225 16.47 13.06 -2.35
CA LYS A 225 17.47 13.81 -1.57
C LYS A 225 18.36 14.75 -2.41
N THR A 226 17.89 15.24 -3.56
CA THR A 226 18.62 16.29 -4.29
C THR A 226 17.73 17.50 -4.63
N PRO A 227 18.28 18.73 -4.66
CA PRO A 227 17.59 19.93 -5.12
C PRO A 227 17.05 19.85 -6.56
N SER A 228 17.41 18.79 -7.30
CA SER A 228 17.07 18.55 -8.70
C SER A 228 15.85 17.65 -8.93
N GLY A 229 15.12 17.22 -7.88
CA GLY A 229 13.89 16.44 -8.03
C GLY A 229 14.09 15.01 -8.57
N LYS A 230 15.31 14.46 -8.47
CA LYS A 230 15.60 13.08 -8.87
C LYS A 230 15.06 12.10 -7.83
N LEU A 231 14.33 11.09 -8.29
CA LEU A 231 13.80 9.99 -7.47
C LEU A 231 14.78 8.81 -7.56
N PHE A 232 15.43 8.45 -6.45
CA PHE A 232 16.38 7.33 -6.40
C PHE A 232 15.73 6.10 -5.79
N VAL A 233 15.87 4.95 -6.44
CA VAL A 233 15.55 3.64 -5.84
C VAL A 233 16.72 3.23 -4.97
N ARG A 234 16.52 3.12 -3.66
CA ARG A 234 17.51 2.56 -2.73
C ARG A 234 16.88 1.39 -1.97
N ARG A 235 17.61 0.28 -1.90
CA ARG A 235 17.30 -0.81 -0.96
C ARG A 235 17.63 -0.33 0.45
N THR A 236 16.65 -0.37 1.35
CA THR A 236 16.91 -0.24 2.79
C THR A 236 17.51 -1.56 3.27
N ASP A 237 18.68 -1.45 3.88
CA ASP A 237 19.45 -2.51 4.53
C ASP A 237 18.71 -3.12 5.74
#